data_AF-A0A0X3TD40-F1
#
_entry.id   AF-A0A0X3TD40-F1
#
_cell.length_a   1.000
_cell.length_b   1.000
_cell.length_c   1.000
_cell.angle_alpha   90.00
_cell.angle_beta   90.00
_cell.angle_gamma   90.00
#
_symmetry.space_group_name_H-M   'P 1'
#
loop_
_entity.id
_entity.type
_entity.pdbx_description
1 polymer ?
#
loop_
_entity_poly.entity_id
_entity_poly.type
_entity_poly.pdbx_seq_one_letter_code
_entity_poly.pdbx_strand_id
1 'polypeptide(L)'
;MRVPPEAQIAAVKKRFAPIQLLSFAVGFEYCGYLGRSAQGEMIFTEMARGDWDGCTPPSPPDGFTPLASLHTHGAYDPFVPAEFPTVLDIEADNAEGVDGYVATPGGRLWFIDGAAMIAYQICGLGCLPQDPDFRPGDDGIISSFYTVSDLEALELFH
;
A
#
# COMPACT_ATOMS: atom_id res chain seq x y z
N MET A 1 3.28 13.00 -11.17
CA MET A 1 2.29 11.92 -11.19
C MET A 1 2.63 10.91 -12.27
N ARG A 2 3.41 9.92 -11.88
CA ARG A 2 3.63 8.68 -12.63
C ARG A 2 2.34 7.85 -12.58
N VAL A 3 2.06 7.19 -13.69
CA VAL A 3 0.92 6.27 -13.82
C VAL A 3 1.48 4.88 -14.08
N PRO A 4 1.22 3.89 -13.20
CA PRO A 4 1.74 2.56 -13.40
C PRO A 4 1.06 1.87 -14.61
N PRO A 5 1.78 1.03 -15.37
CA PRO A 5 1.20 0.27 -16.47
C PRO A 5 0.06 -0.65 -16.00
N GLU A 6 -0.95 -0.87 -16.85
CA GLU A 6 -2.09 -1.75 -16.52
C GLU A 6 -1.67 -3.17 -16.13
N ALA A 7 -0.64 -3.72 -16.80
CA ALA A 7 -0.10 -5.05 -16.46
C ALA A 7 0.53 -5.09 -15.06
N GLN A 8 1.14 -3.99 -14.62
CA GLN A 8 1.69 -3.85 -13.27
C GLN A 8 0.56 -3.79 -12.25
N ILE A 9 -0.46 -2.97 -12.48
CA ILE A 9 -1.65 -2.87 -11.61
C ILE A 9 -2.32 -4.24 -11.48
N ALA A 10 -2.53 -4.96 -12.58
CA ALA A 10 -3.14 -6.29 -12.57
C ALA A 10 -2.30 -7.29 -11.75
N ALA A 11 -0.98 -7.25 -11.88
CA ALA A 11 -0.07 -8.10 -11.10
C ALA A 11 -0.11 -7.76 -9.60
N VAL A 12 -0.09 -6.48 -9.24
CA VAL A 12 -0.20 -6.01 -7.85
C VAL A 12 -1.53 -6.43 -7.23
N LYS A 13 -2.65 -6.24 -7.93
CA LYS A 13 -3.96 -6.69 -7.46
C LYS A 13 -4.00 -8.19 -7.19
N LYS A 14 -3.41 -8.99 -8.10
CA LYS A 14 -3.29 -10.44 -7.93
C LYS A 14 -2.40 -10.81 -6.74
N ARG A 15 -1.31 -10.06 -6.51
CA ARG A 15 -0.40 -10.27 -5.37
C ARG A 15 -1.09 -9.96 -4.04
N PHE A 16 -1.84 -8.85 -3.95
CA PHE A 16 -2.48 -8.44 -2.70
C PHE A 16 -3.72 -9.27 -2.33
N ALA A 17 -4.50 -9.78 -3.29
CA ALA A 17 -5.74 -10.48 -2.98
C ALA A 17 -5.61 -11.60 -1.92
N PRO A 18 -4.69 -12.57 -2.02
CA PRO A 18 -4.51 -13.56 -0.96
C PRO A 18 -3.86 -13.00 0.31
N ILE A 19 -3.05 -11.95 0.19
CA ILE A 19 -2.31 -11.36 1.32
C ILE A 19 -3.25 -10.57 2.23
N GLN A 20 -4.17 -9.79 1.67
CA GLN A 20 -5.20 -9.09 2.44
C GLN A 20 -6.03 -10.04 3.30
N LEU A 21 -6.46 -11.18 2.74
CA LEU A 21 -7.20 -12.18 3.52
C LEU A 21 -6.38 -12.70 4.70
N LEU A 22 -5.06 -12.81 4.56
CA LEU A 22 -4.15 -13.16 5.64
C LEU A 22 -4.02 -12.02 6.64
N SER A 23 -3.88 -10.77 6.17
CA SER A 23 -3.82 -9.56 7.01
C SER A 23 -5.05 -9.44 7.90
N PHE A 24 -6.24 -9.66 7.36
CA PHE A 24 -7.51 -9.63 8.12
C PHE A 24 -7.56 -10.74 9.17
N ALA A 25 -7.10 -11.94 8.83
CA ALA A 25 -7.16 -13.09 9.73
C ALA A 25 -6.24 -12.96 10.96
N VAL A 26 -5.15 -12.19 10.85
CA VAL A 26 -4.15 -12.06 11.92
C VAL A 26 -4.04 -10.65 12.49
N GLY A 27 -4.65 -9.65 11.87
CA GLY A 27 -4.58 -8.27 12.30
C GLY A 27 -3.23 -7.60 12.06
N PHE A 28 -2.44 -8.06 11.08
CA PHE A 28 -1.10 -7.52 10.80
C PHE A 28 -0.93 -7.11 9.35
N GLU A 29 -0.07 -6.12 9.15
CA GLU A 29 0.41 -5.72 7.85
C GLU A 29 1.36 -6.75 7.24
N TYR A 30 1.44 -6.74 5.91
CA TYR A 30 2.41 -7.51 5.15
C TYR A 30 3.03 -6.63 4.09
N CYS A 31 4.35 -6.67 3.97
CA CYS A 31 5.09 -5.80 3.07
C CYS A 31 6.16 -6.53 2.25
N GLY A 32 6.53 -5.94 1.13
CA GLY A 32 7.55 -6.44 0.23
C GLY A 32 7.81 -5.44 -0.89
N TYR A 33 8.42 -5.92 -1.97
CA TYR A 33 8.73 -5.09 -3.13
C TYR A 33 8.21 -5.72 -4.41
N LEU A 34 7.79 -4.84 -5.31
CA LEU A 34 7.73 -5.07 -6.74
C LEU A 34 9.01 -4.55 -7.38
N GLY A 35 9.62 -5.32 -8.26
CA GLY A 35 10.85 -4.92 -8.93
C GLY A 35 11.10 -5.66 -10.23
N ARG A 36 12.34 -5.56 -10.71
CA ARG A 36 12.85 -6.30 -11.85
C ARG A 36 13.95 -7.26 -11.45
N SER A 37 13.97 -8.44 -12.07
CA SER A 37 15.12 -9.34 -12.02
C SER A 37 16.28 -8.80 -12.85
N ALA A 38 17.45 -9.42 -12.74
CA ALA A 38 18.61 -9.12 -13.59
C ALA A 38 18.33 -9.29 -15.10
N GLN A 39 17.34 -10.11 -15.47
CA GLN A 39 16.87 -10.30 -16.84
C GLN A 39 15.79 -9.28 -17.26
N GLY A 40 15.40 -8.38 -16.36
CA GLY A 40 14.39 -7.34 -16.59
C GLY A 40 12.95 -7.80 -16.38
N GLU A 41 12.72 -9.03 -15.90
CA GLU A 41 11.39 -9.58 -15.65
C GLU A 41 10.76 -8.94 -14.42
N MET A 42 9.45 -8.67 -14.46
CA MET A 42 8.71 -8.14 -13.32
C MET A 42 8.50 -9.22 -12.27
N ILE A 43 9.06 -9.04 -11.08
CA ILE A 43 9.04 -10.00 -9.98
C ILE A 43 8.68 -9.33 -8.65
N PHE A 44 8.21 -10.14 -7.71
CA PHE A 44 7.89 -9.73 -6.35
C PHE A 44 8.85 -10.38 -5.38
N THR A 45 9.18 -9.70 -4.28
CA THR A 45 9.77 -10.38 -3.12
C THR A 45 8.70 -11.21 -2.40
N GLU A 46 9.16 -12.06 -1.48
CA GLU A 46 8.25 -12.58 -0.45
C GLU A 46 7.63 -11.42 0.34
N MET A 47 6.36 -11.59 0.73
CA MET A 47 5.69 -10.64 1.61
C MET A 47 6.03 -11.01 3.04
N ALA A 48 6.80 -10.18 3.71
CA ALA A 48 7.13 -10.34 5.12
C ALA A 48 5.96 -9.86 5.96
N ARG A 49 5.74 -10.53 7.10
CA ARG A 49 4.78 -10.09 8.11
C ARG A 49 5.37 -8.93 8.91
N GLY A 50 4.63 -7.84 9.00
CA GLY A 50 4.91 -6.73 9.91
C GLY A 50 4.23 -6.93 11.26
N ASP A 51 3.69 -5.84 11.77
CA ASP A 51 2.89 -5.76 13.00
C ASP A 51 1.52 -5.14 12.69
N TRP A 52 0.79 -4.75 13.73
CA TRP A 52 -0.58 -4.23 13.66
C TRP A 52 -0.69 -2.90 12.89
N ASP A 53 0.31 -2.03 12.98
CA ASP A 53 0.30 -0.66 12.44
C ASP A 53 1.59 -0.30 11.67
N GLY A 54 2.27 -1.31 11.13
CA GLY A 54 3.44 -1.04 10.30
C GLY A 54 4.16 -2.29 9.81
N CYS A 55 4.91 -2.11 8.73
CA CYS A 55 5.74 -3.16 8.16
C CYS A 55 7.00 -2.58 7.49
N THR A 56 8.15 -3.18 7.78
CA THR A 56 9.40 -2.88 7.06
C THR A 56 9.82 -4.09 6.24
N PRO A 57 9.83 -3.98 4.90
CA PRO A 57 10.20 -5.12 4.07
C PRO A 57 11.69 -5.44 4.24
N PRO A 58 12.09 -6.72 4.23
CA PRO A 58 13.50 -7.09 4.19
C PRO A 58 14.18 -6.50 2.95
N SER A 59 15.47 -6.20 3.06
CA SER A 59 16.25 -5.73 1.91
C SER A 59 16.11 -6.68 0.72
N PRO A 60 15.88 -6.16 -0.50
CA PRO A 60 15.79 -7.01 -1.67
C PRO A 60 17.08 -7.80 -1.92
N PRO A 61 16.99 -9.01 -2.50
CA PRO A 61 18.15 -9.81 -2.82
C PRO A 61 19.02 -9.17 -3.92
N ASP A 62 20.28 -9.58 -4.02
CA ASP A 62 21.18 -9.13 -5.09
C ASP A 62 20.58 -9.38 -6.48
N GLY A 63 20.76 -8.42 -7.39
CA GLY A 63 20.21 -8.49 -8.75
C GLY A 63 18.71 -8.19 -8.85
N PHE A 64 18.08 -7.73 -7.76
CA PHE A 64 16.73 -7.16 -7.76
C PHE A 64 16.81 -5.62 -7.86
N THR A 65 16.14 -5.04 -8.84
CA THR A 65 15.95 -3.58 -8.92
C THR A 65 14.55 -3.22 -8.43
N PRO A 66 14.39 -2.58 -7.26
CA PRO A 66 13.08 -2.19 -6.77
C PRO A 66 12.43 -1.14 -7.67
N LEU A 67 11.13 -1.29 -7.89
CA LEU A 67 10.29 -0.33 -8.61
C LEU A 67 9.27 0.30 -7.67
N ALA A 68 8.67 -0.50 -6.80
CA ALA A 68 7.73 -0.03 -5.80
C ALA A 68 7.81 -0.85 -4.51
N SER A 69 7.64 -0.19 -3.36
CA SER A 69 7.24 -0.85 -2.13
C SER A 69 5.80 -1.36 -2.26
N LEU A 70 5.46 -2.37 -1.47
CA LEU A 70 4.13 -2.93 -1.37
C LEU A 70 3.83 -3.13 0.10
N HIS A 71 2.66 -2.70 0.56
CA HIS A 71 2.13 -3.21 1.81
C HIS A 71 0.60 -3.28 1.82
N THR A 72 0.08 -4.14 2.70
CA THR A 72 -1.31 -4.14 3.09
C THR A 72 -1.42 -3.51 4.47
N HIS A 73 -2.49 -2.76 4.74
CA HIS A 73 -2.92 -2.54 6.11
C HIS A 73 -3.40 -3.88 6.72
N GLY A 74 -3.50 -3.92 8.04
CA GLY A 74 -3.96 -5.08 8.80
C GLY A 74 -5.46 -5.40 8.65
N ALA A 75 -6.04 -6.03 9.66
CA ALA A 75 -7.50 -6.07 9.79
C ALA A 75 -8.05 -4.65 9.98
N TYR A 76 -9.32 -4.44 9.67
CA TYR A 76 -9.96 -3.16 9.95
C TYR A 76 -9.89 -2.85 11.46
N ASP A 77 -9.35 -1.68 11.78
CA ASP A 77 -9.25 -1.14 13.12
C ASP A 77 -9.52 0.37 13.08
N PRO A 78 -10.52 0.89 13.83
CA PRO A 78 -10.87 2.31 13.81
C PRO A 78 -9.87 3.23 14.51
N PHE A 79 -8.79 2.70 15.10
CA PHE A 79 -7.78 3.48 15.82
C PHE A 79 -6.47 3.65 15.04
N VAL A 80 -6.42 3.16 13.81
CA VAL A 80 -5.30 3.37 12.87
C VAL A 80 -5.88 3.75 11.51
N PRO A 81 -5.11 4.48 10.66
CA PRO A 81 -5.51 4.74 9.29
C PRO A 81 -5.89 3.45 8.58
N ALA A 82 -7.17 3.29 8.24
CA ALA A 82 -7.71 2.08 7.61
C ALA A 82 -8.02 2.32 6.13
N GLU A 83 -8.24 3.54 5.67
CA GLU A 83 -8.72 3.82 4.31
C GLU A 83 -7.71 4.53 3.40
N PHE A 84 -6.58 5.00 3.94
CA PHE A 84 -5.61 5.85 3.23
C PHE A 84 -4.16 5.56 3.66
N PRO A 85 -3.16 5.77 2.79
CA PRO A 85 -1.75 5.68 3.15
C PRO A 85 -1.33 6.87 4.01
N THR A 86 -0.31 6.70 4.84
CA THR A 86 0.20 7.72 5.76
C THR A 86 1.27 8.62 5.12
N VAL A 87 1.60 9.73 5.79
CA VAL A 87 2.75 10.58 5.48
C VAL A 87 4.04 9.76 5.52
N LEU A 88 4.17 8.88 6.50
CA LEU A 88 5.34 8.01 6.66
C LEU A 88 5.54 7.11 5.43
N ASP A 89 4.46 6.60 4.84
CA ASP A 89 4.54 5.78 3.62
C ASP A 89 5.12 6.58 2.44
N ILE A 90 4.65 7.82 2.25
CA ILE A 90 5.16 8.69 1.18
C ILE A 90 6.63 9.05 1.41
N GLU A 91 7.00 9.40 2.65
CA GLU A 91 8.37 9.76 2.99
C GLU A 91 9.32 8.57 2.83
N ALA A 92 8.90 7.37 3.23
CA ALA A 92 9.70 6.15 3.07
C ALA A 92 9.94 5.84 1.58
N ASP A 93 8.89 5.85 0.76
CA ASP A 93 9.01 5.59 -0.68
C ASP A 93 9.90 6.63 -1.38
N ASN A 94 9.79 7.90 -0.99
CA ASN A 94 10.64 8.96 -1.49
C ASN A 94 12.11 8.75 -1.09
N ALA A 95 12.36 8.44 0.18
CA ALA A 95 13.71 8.21 0.70
C ALA A 95 14.39 6.99 0.04
N GLU A 96 13.62 5.95 -0.26
CA GLU A 96 14.08 4.77 -0.99
C GLU A 96 14.21 4.99 -2.50
N GLY A 97 13.63 6.06 -3.03
CA GLY A 97 13.64 6.38 -4.46
C GLY A 97 12.73 5.47 -5.29
N VAL A 98 11.65 4.96 -4.71
CA VAL A 98 10.70 4.02 -5.33
C VAL A 98 9.30 4.63 -5.40
N ASP A 99 8.38 3.92 -6.05
CA ASP A 99 6.94 4.13 -5.90
C ASP A 99 6.38 3.27 -4.75
N GLY A 100 5.09 3.36 -4.47
CA GLY A 100 4.44 2.48 -3.49
C GLY A 100 3.06 2.01 -3.92
N TYR A 101 2.64 0.87 -3.37
CA TYR A 101 1.24 0.45 -3.41
C TYR A 101 0.76 0.05 -2.02
N VAL A 102 -0.43 0.55 -1.68
CA VAL A 102 -1.06 0.30 -0.39
C VAL A 102 -2.44 -0.32 -0.59
N ALA A 103 -2.66 -1.46 0.03
CA ALA A 103 -3.93 -2.18 0.01
C ALA A 103 -4.65 -2.05 1.35
N THR A 104 -5.84 -1.46 1.36
CA THR A 104 -6.59 -1.13 2.59
C THR A 104 -7.70 -2.15 2.89
N PRO A 105 -8.18 -2.28 4.14
CA PRO A 105 -9.21 -3.26 4.51
C PRO A 105 -10.57 -2.98 3.87
N GLY A 106 -10.84 -1.73 3.46
CA GLY A 106 -11.99 -1.38 2.62
C GLY A 106 -11.90 -1.87 1.17
N GLY A 107 -10.77 -2.49 0.80
CA GLY A 107 -10.50 -2.98 -0.55
C GLY A 107 -10.03 -1.90 -1.52
N ARG A 108 -9.66 -0.69 -1.05
CA ARG A 108 -9.05 0.33 -1.92
C ARG A 108 -7.61 -0.06 -2.24
N LEU A 109 -7.19 0.29 -3.46
CA LEU A 109 -5.79 0.21 -3.87
C LEU A 109 -5.27 1.61 -4.15
N TRP A 110 -4.24 1.98 -3.43
CA TRP A 110 -3.53 3.24 -3.57
C TRP A 110 -2.20 3.06 -4.31
N PHE A 111 -1.78 4.12 -4.97
CA PHE A 111 -0.45 4.27 -5.52
C PHE A 111 0.20 5.52 -4.94
N ILE A 112 1.46 5.38 -4.52
CA ILE A 112 2.31 6.47 -4.08
C ILE A 112 3.31 6.76 -5.19
N ASP A 113 3.30 7.99 -5.70
CA ASP A 113 4.37 8.50 -6.56
C ASP A 113 5.43 9.12 -5.66
N GLY A 114 6.39 8.32 -5.19
CA GLY A 114 7.39 8.73 -4.20
C GLY A 114 8.17 9.97 -4.63
N ALA A 115 8.60 10.04 -5.90
CA ALA A 115 9.29 11.21 -6.46
C ALA A 115 8.44 12.49 -6.46
N ALA A 116 7.11 12.38 -6.60
CA ALA A 116 6.21 13.53 -6.60
C ALA A 116 5.59 13.82 -5.22
N MET A 117 5.84 12.99 -4.21
CA MET A 117 5.31 13.12 -2.85
C MET A 117 3.77 13.22 -2.81
N ILE A 118 3.10 12.33 -3.55
CA ILE A 118 1.63 12.28 -3.64
C ILE A 118 1.13 10.84 -3.60
N ALA A 119 -0.11 10.65 -3.14
CA ALA A 119 -0.82 9.38 -3.18
C ALA A 119 -2.15 9.54 -3.94
N TYR A 120 -2.55 8.52 -4.70
CA TYR A 120 -3.86 8.50 -5.36
C TYR A 120 -4.44 7.09 -5.46
N GLN A 121 -5.77 7.00 -5.46
CA GLN A 121 -6.46 5.73 -5.61
C GLN A 121 -6.37 5.26 -7.06
N ILE A 122 -5.86 4.05 -7.26
CA ILE A 122 -6.04 3.31 -8.51
C ILE A 122 -7.50 2.87 -8.62
N CYS A 123 -8.09 2.45 -7.50
CA CYS A 123 -9.49 2.07 -7.40
C CYS A 123 -9.97 2.11 -5.94
N GLY A 124 -11.27 2.32 -5.75
CA GLY A 124 -11.90 2.50 -4.44
C GLY A 124 -12.40 1.21 -3.79
N LEU A 125 -13.41 1.35 -2.93
CA LEU A 125 -13.97 0.28 -2.11
C LEU A 125 -14.32 -0.98 -2.92
N GLY A 126 -14.02 -2.15 -2.36
CA GLY A 126 -14.29 -3.46 -2.97
C GLY A 126 -13.48 -3.78 -4.23
N CYS A 127 -12.44 -3.00 -4.54
CA CYS A 127 -11.55 -3.30 -5.68
C CYS A 127 -10.64 -4.51 -5.42
N LEU A 128 -10.26 -4.70 -4.16
CA LEU A 128 -9.57 -5.84 -3.57
C LEU A 128 -10.48 -6.48 -2.51
N PRO A 129 -10.15 -7.67 -1.97
CA PRO A 129 -10.88 -8.25 -0.84
C PRO A 129 -11.14 -7.24 0.27
N GLN A 130 -12.36 -7.23 0.77
CA GLN A 130 -12.77 -6.31 1.81
C GLN A 130 -12.87 -7.09 3.13
N ASP A 131 -12.33 -6.52 4.20
CA ASP A 131 -12.51 -7.04 5.54
C ASP A 131 -14.02 -7.03 5.88
N PRO A 132 -14.61 -8.16 6.32
CA PRO A 132 -16.02 -8.21 6.70
C PRO A 132 -16.44 -7.22 7.78
N ASP A 133 -15.50 -6.83 8.66
CA ASP A 133 -15.76 -5.90 9.76
C ASP A 133 -15.54 -4.44 9.38
N PHE A 134 -15.07 -4.15 8.15
CA PHE A 134 -14.80 -2.82 7.65
C PHE A 134 -16.02 -1.90 7.70
N ARG A 135 -15.81 -0.68 8.22
CA ARG A 135 -16.84 0.38 8.29
C ARG A 135 -16.38 1.60 7.48
N PRO A 136 -17.00 1.88 6.33
CA PRO A 136 -16.64 3.04 5.52
C PRO A 136 -17.01 4.34 6.25
N GLY A 137 -16.08 5.29 6.23
CA GLY A 137 -16.29 6.64 6.77
C GLY A 137 -15.86 6.83 8.22
N ASP A 138 -15.37 5.78 8.90
CA ASP A 138 -14.79 5.92 10.24
C ASP A 138 -13.48 6.75 10.20
N ASP A 139 -12.77 6.72 9.05
CA ASP A 139 -11.63 7.61 8.73
C ASP A 139 -12.06 8.95 8.12
N GLY A 140 -13.35 9.26 8.14
CA GLY A 140 -13.92 10.45 7.51
C GLY A 140 -14.08 10.34 5.99
N ILE A 141 -14.07 11.50 5.31
CA ILE A 141 -14.28 11.55 3.86
C ILE A 141 -12.96 11.31 3.13
N ILE A 142 -12.87 10.17 2.45
CA ILE A 142 -11.67 9.76 1.73
C ILE A 142 -11.66 10.28 0.28
N SER A 143 -10.73 11.18 -0.01
CA SER A 143 -10.44 11.69 -1.36
C SER A 143 -9.77 10.62 -2.22
N SER A 144 -9.82 10.74 -3.55
CA SER A 144 -9.06 9.84 -4.45
C SER A 144 -7.61 10.26 -4.66
N PHE A 145 -7.18 11.37 -4.05
CA PHE A 145 -5.87 11.98 -4.23
C PHE A 145 -5.49 12.76 -2.97
N TYR A 146 -4.22 12.66 -2.58
CA TYR A 146 -3.62 13.37 -1.46
C TYR A 146 -2.20 13.85 -1.78
N THR A 147 -1.91 15.09 -1.39
CA THR A 147 -0.55 15.58 -1.14
C THR A 147 -0.12 15.25 0.29
N VAL A 148 1.18 15.40 0.61
CA VAL A 148 1.68 15.27 1.99
C VAL A 148 0.88 16.15 2.95
N SER A 149 0.65 17.42 2.62
CA SER A 149 -0.10 18.32 3.50
C SER A 149 -1.57 17.94 3.66
N ASP A 150 -2.17 17.28 2.67
CA ASP A 150 -3.52 16.74 2.84
C ASP A 150 -3.52 15.56 3.82
N LEU A 151 -2.50 14.68 3.77
CA LEU A 151 -2.35 13.56 4.71
C LEU A 151 -2.00 14.05 6.12
N GLU A 152 -1.09 15.01 6.28
CA GLU A 152 -0.80 15.65 7.57
C GLU A 152 -2.07 16.18 8.22
N ALA A 153 -2.95 16.82 7.43
CA ALA A 153 -4.23 17.32 7.93
C ALA A 153 -5.20 16.19 8.28
N LEU A 154 -5.24 15.11 7.50
CA LEU A 154 -6.13 13.97 7.70
C LEU A 154 -5.75 13.14 8.93
N GLU A 155 -4.45 12.87 9.12
CA GLU A 155 -3.90 12.11 10.24
C GLU A 155 -4.11 12.79 11.59
N LEU A 156 -4.22 14.11 11.64
CA LEU A 156 -4.53 14.83 12.90
C LEU A 156 -5.92 14.48 13.48
N PHE A 157 -6.79 13.87 12.68
CA PHE A 157 -8.12 13.44 13.08
C PHE A 157 -8.22 11.93 13.35
N HIS A 158 -7.09 11.22 13.31
CA HIS A 158 -6.96 9.80 13.65
C HIS A 158 -6.29 9.62 15.02
#